data_AF-A0A7S1UWS0-F1
#
_entry.id   AF-A0A7S1UWS0-F1
#
_cell.length_a   1.000
_cell.length_b   1.000
_cell.length_c   1.000
_cell.angle_alpha   90.00
_cell.angle_beta   90.00
_cell.angle_gamma   90.00
#
_symmetry.space_group_name_H-M   'P 1'
#
loop_
_entity.id
_entity.type
_entity.pdbx_description
1 polymer ?
#
loop_
_entity_poly.entity_id
_entity_poly.type
_entity_poly.pdbx_seq_one_letter_code
_entity_poly.pdbx_strand_id
1 'polypeptide(L)'
;MLFDKDFGDQKSTKKKDELNPEYGETFTFELPSNLGLNNMVLTCKVMDDDMLMDDKIGQCKIKLEDLDLGSDELGVDRVVDNNWFCKDARIYLKLKYETD
;
A
#
# COMPACT_ATOMS: atom_id res chain seq x y z
N MET A 1 -4.14 4.58 25.79
CA MET A 1 -3.50 4.42 24.46
C MET A 1 -4.57 3.85 23.54
N LEU A 2 -5.01 4.60 22.53
CA LEU A 2 -5.82 4.02 21.46
C LEU A 2 -4.88 3.16 20.62
N PHE A 3 -5.09 1.85 20.63
CA PHE A 3 -4.42 0.97 19.69
C PHE A 3 -5.17 1.08 18.37
N ASP A 4 -4.46 1.41 17.29
CA ASP A 4 -5.02 1.31 15.95
C ASP A 4 -5.43 -0.15 15.71
N LYS A 5 -6.68 -0.35 15.27
CA LYS A 5 -7.17 -1.68 14.93
C LYS A 5 -6.49 -2.10 13.63
N ASP A 6 -5.65 -3.12 13.71
CA ASP A 6 -5.01 -3.72 12.55
C ASP A 6 -5.99 -4.65 11.82
N PHE A 7 -6.02 -4.56 10.49
CA PHE A 7 -6.89 -5.36 9.61
C PHE A 7 -6.10 -6.44 8.85
N GLY A 8 -4.87 -6.72 9.28
CA GLY A 8 -3.95 -7.66 8.66
C GLY A 8 -2.98 -6.99 7.68
N ASP A 9 -1.89 -7.71 7.42
CA ASP A 9 -0.90 -7.37 6.41
C ASP A 9 -0.91 -8.38 5.27
N GLN A 10 -0.64 -7.89 4.05
CA GLN A 10 -0.40 -8.73 2.88
C GLN A 10 0.93 -8.31 2.26
N LYS A 11 1.70 -9.30 1.81
CA LYS A 11 3.01 -9.10 1.19
C LYS A 11 2.98 -9.59 -0.24
N SER A 12 3.51 -8.77 -1.14
CA SER A 12 3.69 -9.10 -2.55
C SER A 12 4.78 -10.15 -2.77
N THR A 13 4.79 -10.74 -3.97
CA THR A 13 5.93 -11.56 -4.39
C THR A 13 7.22 -10.74 -4.43
N LYS A 14 8.35 -11.41 -4.22
CA LYS A 14 9.67 -10.78 -4.32
C LYS A 14 10.08 -10.74 -5.80
N LYS A 15 10.36 -9.54 -6.33
CA LYS A 15 10.97 -9.36 -7.65
C LYS A 15 12.45 -9.05 -7.44
N LYS A 16 13.32 -9.69 -8.22
CA LYS A 16 14.78 -9.54 -8.12
C LYS A 16 15.30 -8.90 -9.39
N ASP A 17 16.30 -8.02 -9.22
CA ASP A 17 17.05 -7.40 -10.32
C ASP A 17 16.17 -6.55 -11.27
N GLU A 18 15.20 -5.81 -10.72
CA GLU A 18 14.30 -4.93 -11.48
C GLU A 18 14.15 -3.58 -10.77
N LEU A 19 14.32 -2.48 -11.50
CA LEU A 19 14.20 -1.11 -11.00
C LEU A 19 12.75 -0.61 -10.98
N ASN A 20 11.89 -1.12 -11.88
CA ASN A 20 10.47 -0.78 -11.94
C ASN A 20 9.62 -2.07 -11.89
N PRO A 21 9.55 -2.74 -10.73
CA PRO A 21 8.87 -4.02 -10.64
C PRO A 21 7.36 -3.87 -10.86
N GLU A 22 6.84 -4.62 -11.84
CA GLU A 22 5.40 -4.82 -12.03
C GLU A 22 4.96 -6.12 -11.33
N TYR A 23 4.13 -5.98 -10.31
CA TYR A 23 3.62 -7.13 -9.55
C TYR A 23 2.40 -7.74 -10.23
N GLY A 24 1.44 -6.91 -10.66
CA GLY A 24 0.15 -7.37 -11.20
C GLY A 24 -0.66 -8.17 -10.18
N GLU A 25 -0.42 -7.94 -8.88
CA GLU A 25 -1.05 -8.65 -7.78
C GLU A 25 -2.21 -7.83 -7.21
N THR A 26 -3.29 -8.52 -6.84
CA THR A 26 -4.46 -7.92 -6.20
C THR A 26 -4.57 -8.44 -4.79
N PHE A 27 -4.70 -7.52 -3.84
CA PHE A 27 -4.87 -7.82 -2.42
C PHE A 27 -6.27 -7.40 -1.98
N THR A 28 -6.98 -8.31 -1.31
CA THR A 28 -8.33 -8.05 -0.79
C THR A 28 -8.28 -8.05 0.73
N PHE A 29 -8.84 -7.01 1.34
CA PHE A 29 -8.94 -6.89 2.80
C PHE A 29 -10.42 -6.90 3.20
N GLU A 30 -10.78 -7.77 4.13
CA GLU A 30 -12.13 -7.81 4.68
C GLU A 30 -12.26 -6.71 5.75
N LEU A 31 -13.05 -5.70 5.42
CA LEU A 31 -13.32 -4.58 6.32
C LEU A 31 -14.71 -4.74 6.93
N PRO A 32 -14.88 -4.44 8.22
CA PRO A 32 -16.17 -4.56 8.87
C PRO A 32 -17.12 -3.49 8.31
N SER A 33 -18.29 -3.94 7.85
CA SER A 33 -19.30 -3.12 7.15
C SER A 33 -19.80 -1.92 7.97
N ASN A 34 -19.63 -1.96 9.29
CA ASN A 34 -20.05 -0.90 10.21
C ASN A 34 -19.11 0.32 10.23
N LEU A 35 -17.85 0.17 9.82
CA LEU A 35 -16.85 1.25 9.82
C LEU A 35 -16.66 1.86 8.42
N GLY A 36 -16.97 1.09 7.36
CA GLY A 36 -16.78 1.54 5.98
C GLY A 36 -15.31 1.85 5.72
N LEU A 37 -15.02 2.99 5.08
CA LEU A 37 -13.66 3.51 4.84
C LEU A 37 -13.24 4.62 5.83
N ASN A 38 -14.09 4.94 6.82
CA ASN A 38 -13.84 6.06 7.73
C ASN A 38 -12.61 5.82 8.61
N ASN A 39 -11.71 6.81 8.68
CA ASN A 39 -10.48 6.75 9.46
C ASN A 39 -9.60 5.51 9.15
N MET A 40 -9.72 4.96 7.93
CA MET A 40 -8.88 3.85 7.47
C MET A 40 -7.65 4.35 6.73
N VAL A 41 -6.51 3.74 7.05
CA VAL A 41 -5.22 4.09 6.46
C VAL A 41 -4.56 2.85 5.90
N LEU A 42 -4.40 2.82 4.58
CA LEU A 42 -3.58 1.84 3.90
C LEU A 42 -2.11 2.28 4.01
N THR A 43 -1.28 1.46 4.65
CA THR A 43 0.16 1.70 4.73
C THR A 43 0.87 0.78 3.76
N CYS A 44 1.52 1.34 2.74
CA CYS A 44 2.35 0.56 1.83
C CYS A 44 3.82 0.77 2.21
N LYS A 45 4.52 -0.34 2.45
CA LYS A 45 5.94 -0.34 2.81
C LYS A 45 6.72 -1.04 1.70
N VAL A 46 7.75 -0.37 1.20
CA VAL A 46 8.67 -0.95 0.22
C VAL A 46 9.92 -1.39 0.99
N MET A 47 10.31 -2.65 0.77
CA MET A 47 11.41 -3.33 1.45
C MET A 47 12.38 -3.84 0.39
N ASP A 48 13.68 -3.74 0.67
CA ASP A 48 14.71 -4.40 -0.11
C ASP A 48 14.88 -5.85 0.36
N ASP A 49 15.02 -6.79 -0.57
CA ASP A 49 15.22 -8.21 -0.28
C ASP A 49 16.70 -8.51 -0.18
N ASP A 50 17.30 -8.13 0.95
CA ASP A 50 18.70 -8.39 1.23
C ASP A 50 18.92 -9.79 1.83
N MET A 51 20.09 -10.37 1.58
CA MET A 51 20.42 -11.73 2.04
C MET A 51 20.52 -11.87 3.57
N LEU A 52 20.63 -10.76 4.32
CA LEU A 52 20.89 -10.79 5.77
C LEU A 52 19.79 -10.09 6.58
N MET A 53 19.34 -8.91 6.18
CA MET A 53 18.23 -8.19 6.81
C MET A 53 17.50 -7.36 5.77
N ASP A 54 16.19 -7.57 5.61
CA ASP A 54 15.36 -6.75 4.72
C ASP A 54 15.41 -5.28 5.19
N ASP A 55 16.06 -4.42 4.42
CA ASP A 55 16.11 -2.98 4.70
C ASP A 55 14.85 -2.28 4.20
N LYS A 56 14.36 -1.33 5.00
CA LYS A 56 13.21 -0.53 4.60
C LYS A 56 13.67 0.55 3.62
N ILE A 57 13.23 0.44 2.37
CA ILE A 57 13.43 1.47 1.34
C ILE A 57 12.55 2.68 1.67
N GLY A 58 11.26 2.46 1.95
CA GLY A 58 10.35 3.57 2.23
C GLY A 58 8.95 3.13 2.65
N GLN A 59 8.09 4.11 2.93
CA GLN A 59 6.67 3.85 3.20
C GLN A 59 5.81 5.03 2.77
N CYS A 60 4.60 4.74 2.31
CA CYS A 60 3.56 5.75 2.16
C CYS A 60 2.32 5.35 2.96
N LYS A 61 1.60 6.35 3.47
CA LYS A 61 0.30 6.19 4.13
C LYS A 61 -0.76 6.81 3.26
N ILE A 62 -1.81 6.06 2.97
CA ILE A 62 -2.92 6.47 2.12
C ILE A 62 -4.17 6.41 2.98
N LYS A 63 -4.74 7.58 3.24
CA LYS A 63 -6.05 7.68 3.86
C LYS A 63 -7.10 7.26 2.85
N LEU A 64 -7.85 6.21 3.17
CA LEU A 64 -8.90 5.70 2.29
C LEU A 64 -10.16 6.58 2.35
N GLU A 65 -10.36 7.31 3.46
CA GLU A 65 -11.46 8.27 3.63
C GLU A 65 -11.39 9.46 2.66
N ASP A 66 -10.18 9.88 2.28
CA ASP A 66 -9.94 11.00 1.37
C ASP A 66 -10.02 10.57 -0.10
N LEU A 67 -10.15 9.27 -0.36
CA LEU A 67 -10.27 8.71 -1.69
C LEU A 67 -11.73 8.38 -1.97
N ASP A 68 -12.23 8.82 -3.12
CA ASP A 68 -13.57 8.48 -3.59
C ASP A 68 -13.56 7.05 -4.16
N LEU A 69 -13.40 6.07 -3.27
CA LEU A 69 -13.36 4.65 -3.61
C LEU A 69 -14.80 4.15 -3.75
N GLY A 70 -15.17 3.83 -4.98
CA GLY A 70 -16.42 3.14 -5.30
C GLY A 70 -16.16 1.81 -5.98
N SER A 71 -17.15 1.37 -6.75
CA SER A 71 -17.09 0.19 -7.59
C SER A 71 -16.07 0.30 -8.73
N ASP A 72 -15.67 1.51 -9.10
CA ASP A 72 -14.67 1.78 -10.13
C ASP A 72 -13.22 1.71 -9.57
N GLU A 73 -12.28 1.29 -10.43
CA GLU A 73 -10.85 1.25 -10.08
C GLU A 73 -10.27 2.67 -10.04
N LEU A 74 -9.88 3.13 -8.85
CA LEU A 74 -9.17 4.39 -8.65
C LEU A 74 -7.66 4.18 -8.70
N GLY A 75 -7.00 4.78 -9.69
CA GLY A 75 -5.54 4.83 -9.77
C GLY A 75 -4.98 5.83 -8.75
N VAL A 76 -4.11 5.35 -7.86
CA VAL A 76 -3.45 6.16 -6.83
C VAL A 76 -1.94 6.01 -6.98
N ASP A 77 -1.26 7.14 -7.17
CA ASP A 77 0.19 7.23 -7.09
C ASP A 77 0.63 7.89 -5.77
N ARG A 78 1.66 7.34 -5.14
CA ARG A 78 2.25 7.92 -3.93
C ARG A 78 3.75 7.86 -3.96
N VAL A 79 4.36 8.93 -3.48
CA VAL A 79 5.80 8.96 -3.21
C VAL A 79 6.06 8.14 -1.95
N VAL A 80 6.99 7.19 -2.05
CA VAL A 80 7.34 6.25 -0.98
C VAL A 80 8.65 6.64 -0.31
N ASP A 81 9.48 7.40 -1.00
CA ASP A 81 10.80 7.85 -0.54
C ASP A 81 11.00 9.36 -0.74
N ASN A 82 11.62 10.00 0.24
CA ASN A 82 12.07 11.39 0.18
C ASN A 82 13.57 11.43 -0.14
N ASN A 83 13.93 11.00 -1.35
CA ASN A 83 15.24 11.23 -1.96
C ASN A 83 16.42 10.43 -1.33
N TRP A 84 16.18 9.24 -0.77
CA TRP A 84 17.21 8.34 -0.21
C TRP A 84 17.98 7.55 -1.28
N PHE A 85 17.35 7.22 -2.42
CA PHE A 85 17.96 6.40 -3.49
C PHE A 85 18.23 7.15 -4.82
N CYS A 86 18.09 8.49 -4.84
CA CYS A 86 18.08 9.39 -6.02
C CYS A 86 16.77 9.37 -6.83
N LYS A 87 16.19 10.55 -7.08
CA LYS A 87 14.81 10.80 -7.58
C LYS A 87 13.72 10.11 -6.75
N ASP A 88 12.56 10.75 -6.64
CA ASP A 88 11.48 10.26 -5.78
C ASP A 88 10.96 8.89 -6.24
N ALA A 89 11.10 7.86 -5.40
CA ALA A 89 10.49 6.56 -5.65
C ALA A 89 8.97 6.65 -5.48
N ARG A 90 8.22 6.14 -6.47
CA ARG A 90 6.75 6.17 -6.49
C ARG A 90 6.18 4.77 -6.59
N ILE A 91 5.07 4.56 -5.89
CA ILE A 91 4.23 3.36 -6.05
C ILE A 91 2.96 3.75 -6.79
N TYR A 92 2.54 2.90 -7.71
CA TYR A 92 1.27 3.01 -8.43
C TYR A 92 0.37 1.86 -7.99
N LEU A 93 -0.82 2.20 -7.54
CA LEU A 93 -1.80 1.26 -7.02
C LEU A 93 -3.14 1.51 -7.70
N LYS A 94 -3.93 0.45 -7.89
CA LYS A 94 -5.34 0.58 -8.21
C LYS A 94 -6.13 0.10 -7.01
N LEU A 95 -7.03 0.95 -6.52
CA LEU A 95 -7.86 0.65 -5.38
C LEU A 95 -9.32 0.59 -5.84
N LYS A 96 -10.06 -0.39 -5.34
CA LYS A 96 -11.49 -0.54 -5.56
C LYS A 96 -12.12 -0.88 -4.22
N TYR A 97 -13.30 -0.33 -3.95
CA TYR A 97 -14.09 -0.67 -2.77
C TYR A 97 -15.42 -1.26 -3.21
N GLU A 98 -15.67 -2.50 -2.82
CA GLU A 98 -16.91 -3.21 -3.13
C GLU A 98 -17.64 -3.50 -1.83
N THR A 99 -18.91 -3.10 -1.78
CA THR A 99 -19.83 -3.45 -0.70
C THR A 99 -20.72 -4.57 -1.19
N ASP A 100 -20.78 -5.69 -0.47
CA ASP A 100 -21.79 -6.74 -0.70
C ASP A 100 -23.23 -6.23 -0.50
#